data_AF-A0A2U3DS98-F1
#
_entry.id   AF-A0A2U3DS98-F1
#
_cell.length_a   1.000
_cell.length_b   1.000
_cell.length_c   1.000
_cell.angle_alpha   90.00
_cell.angle_beta   90.00
_cell.angle_gamma   90.00
#
_symmetry.space_group_name_H-M   'P 1'
#
loop_
_entity.id
_entity.type
_entity.pdbx_description
1 polymer ?
#
loop_
_entity_poly.entity_id
_entity_poly.type
_entity_poly.pdbx_seq_one_letter_code
_entity_poly.pdbx_strand_id
1 'polypeptide(L)'
;MTNTEIVNQDGQQEVYLALRNMFQGQHAHFRQRKRIRSLIQVQPQEHAVHQILQKHGLNTVVSVAHALLGSGVFESEAKARSHFPSIFEPAVQETAVATQPTAPVVPDHTSSLPEAPCHPADAALSDGRGDCGLTTRKILYQGTETMMLIAEQEHKASDASTQTQDNHILDPPSFVCSLGPQHELMTQIQKAMEYMCFAFVERQKPKMLRARKWSCPQAVKLSLWAKEFATRPELFAGARPSSELLQSVESIWHTAVDREPLTVQQLQQLVTDATALSTLLAVPEYQKLFATLSTQLRFIVHDAKCRQRRRAKLESEEADIAKRRLELDHEERQTILRLKELDVGQSTAADSMVSKMVDRLTCEFAGIAAARLETARSSGAEDIGEDTDSDADLDFC
;
A
#
# COMPACT_ATOMS: atom_id res chain seq x y z
N MET A 1 11.54 -31.88 31.38
CA MET A 1 12.49 -31.31 30.39
C MET A 1 11.78 -30.16 29.71
N THR A 2 12.16 -28.93 30.08
CA THR A 2 11.45 -27.68 29.83
C THR A 2 11.73 -27.12 28.43
N ASN A 3 10.71 -26.47 27.88
CA ASN A 3 10.52 -26.06 26.48
C ASN A 3 11.32 -24.80 26.10
N THR A 4 12.54 -24.65 26.63
CA THR A 4 13.29 -23.39 26.60
C THR A 4 14.79 -23.65 26.52
N GLU A 5 15.27 -24.16 25.39
CA GLU A 5 16.63 -23.92 24.88
C GLU A 5 16.76 -24.59 23.51
N ILE A 6 17.51 -23.96 22.62
CA ILE A 6 17.79 -24.37 21.23
C ILE A 6 16.67 -24.09 20.23
N VAL A 7 16.42 -22.80 20.03
CA VAL A 7 16.66 -22.29 18.67
C VAL A 7 17.82 -21.31 18.82
N ASN A 8 19.03 -21.80 18.55
CA ASN A 8 20.26 -21.01 18.42
C ASN A 8 19.99 -19.78 17.54
N GLN A 9 20.83 -18.75 17.67
CA GLN A 9 20.77 -17.56 16.82
C GLN A 9 20.70 -17.93 15.32
N ASP A 10 21.39 -19.00 14.92
CA ASP A 10 21.34 -19.62 13.59
C ASP A 10 19.94 -20.12 13.19
N GLY A 11 19.22 -20.77 14.10
CA GLY A 11 17.86 -21.25 13.83
C GLY A 11 16.84 -20.11 13.79
N GLN A 12 17.07 -19.03 14.55
CA GLN A 12 16.23 -17.83 14.46
C GLN A 12 16.47 -17.10 13.14
N GLN A 13 17.72 -17.09 12.67
CA GLN A 13 18.13 -16.58 11.37
C GLN A 13 17.52 -17.40 10.22
N GLU A 14 17.54 -18.73 10.28
CA GLU A 14 16.87 -19.59 9.28
C GLU A 14 15.37 -19.26 9.20
N VAL A 15 14.70 -19.18 10.36
CA VAL A 15 13.26 -18.84 10.45
C VAL A 15 12.99 -17.43 9.89
N TYR A 16 13.86 -16.45 10.18
CA TYR A 16 13.75 -15.12 9.62
C TYR A 16 13.89 -15.13 8.09
N LEU A 17 14.91 -15.78 7.54
CA LEU A 17 15.18 -15.81 6.10
C LEU A 17 14.04 -16.47 5.30
N ALA A 18 13.45 -17.55 5.81
CA ALA A 18 12.34 -18.21 5.14
C ALA A 18 11.02 -17.45 5.26
N LEU A 19 10.80 -16.72 6.37
CA LEU A 19 9.53 -16.03 6.63
C LEU A 19 9.56 -14.54 6.28
N ARG A 20 10.72 -13.96 5.93
CA ARG A 20 10.87 -12.52 5.69
C ARG A 20 9.99 -11.98 4.58
N ASN A 21 9.66 -12.80 3.58
CA ASN A 21 8.79 -12.40 2.47
C ASN A 21 7.30 -12.49 2.86
N MET A 22 6.96 -13.35 3.84
CA MET A 22 5.59 -13.55 4.32
C MET A 22 5.14 -12.47 5.30
N PHE A 23 6.07 -11.97 6.11
CA PHE A 23 5.81 -10.96 7.15
C PHE A 23 6.27 -9.56 6.75
N GLN A 24 5.97 -9.12 5.52
CA GLN A 24 6.22 -7.74 5.07
C GLN A 24 4.96 -6.86 5.18
N GLY A 25 5.16 -5.54 5.24
CA GLY A 25 4.08 -4.56 5.28
C GLY A 25 3.12 -4.80 6.45
N GLN A 26 1.82 -4.94 6.16
CA GLN A 26 0.79 -5.11 7.20
C GLN A 26 0.94 -6.38 8.04
N HIS A 27 1.67 -7.39 7.55
CA HIS A 27 1.90 -8.65 8.26
C HIS A 27 3.05 -8.55 9.28
N ALA A 28 3.95 -7.57 9.15
CA ALA A 28 5.06 -7.35 10.08
C ALA A 28 4.60 -6.95 11.50
N HIS A 29 3.37 -6.40 11.61
CA HIS A 29 2.76 -6.00 12.89
C HIS A 29 1.91 -7.09 13.54
N PHE A 30 1.91 -8.32 13.02
CA PHE A 30 1.14 -9.41 13.63
C PHE A 30 1.77 -9.83 14.96
N ARG A 31 0.97 -9.77 16.03
CA ARG A 31 1.39 -10.16 17.40
C ARG A 31 0.59 -11.33 17.98
N GLN A 32 -0.32 -11.92 17.21
CA GLN A 32 -1.18 -13.00 17.70
C GLN A 32 -0.69 -14.35 17.18
N ARG A 33 -0.29 -15.26 18.07
CA ARG A 33 0.18 -16.62 17.71
C ARG A 33 -0.78 -17.40 16.82
N LYS A 34 -2.10 -17.28 17.05
CA LYS A 34 -3.13 -17.94 16.23
C LYS A 34 -3.12 -17.44 14.78
N ARG A 35 -2.93 -16.13 14.58
CA ARG A 35 -2.87 -15.50 13.25
C ARG A 35 -1.56 -15.81 12.52
N ILE A 36 -0.45 -15.84 13.25
CA ILE A 36 0.86 -16.26 12.73
C ILE A 36 0.79 -17.71 12.25
N ARG A 37 0.20 -18.60 13.07
CA ARG A 37 -0.01 -20.01 12.71
C ARG A 37 -0.88 -20.17 11.47
N SER A 38 -2.00 -19.46 11.39
CA SER A 38 -2.87 -19.53 10.21
C SER A 38 -2.18 -18.99 8.96
N LEU A 39 -1.36 -17.93 9.08
CA LEU A 39 -0.65 -17.37 7.93
C LEU A 39 0.40 -18.35 7.40
N ILE A 40 1.14 -19.00 8.29
CA ILE A 40 2.12 -20.04 7.97
C ILE A 40 1.44 -21.30 7.39
N GLN A 41 0.17 -21.58 7.68
CA GLN A 41 -0.53 -22.75 7.13
C GLN A 41 -1.28 -22.49 5.82
N VAL A 42 -1.79 -21.28 5.61
CA VAL A 42 -2.74 -20.97 4.52
C VAL A 42 -2.04 -20.47 3.25
N GLN A 43 -0.86 -19.85 3.35
CA GLN A 43 -0.15 -19.36 2.16
C GLN A 43 0.60 -20.49 1.43
N PRO A 44 0.79 -20.38 0.09
CA PRO A 44 1.67 -21.29 -0.64
C PRO A 44 3.07 -21.25 -0.02
N GLN A 45 3.52 -22.38 0.52
CA GLN A 45 4.79 -22.45 1.20
C GLN A 45 5.91 -22.37 0.17
N GLU A 46 6.79 -21.37 0.27
CA GLU A 46 8.08 -21.45 -0.39
C GLU A 46 8.83 -22.69 0.13
N HIS A 47 9.64 -23.32 -0.73
CA HIS A 47 10.39 -24.53 -0.38
C HIS A 47 11.20 -24.36 0.92
N ALA A 48 11.75 -23.16 1.15
CA ALA A 48 12.45 -22.80 2.39
C ALA A 48 11.57 -22.90 3.65
N VAL A 49 10.29 -22.52 3.57
CA VAL A 49 9.37 -22.59 4.71
C VAL A 49 9.00 -24.05 5.01
N HIS A 50 8.81 -24.87 3.97
CA HIS A 50 8.55 -26.30 4.13
C HIS A 50 9.72 -27.03 4.81
N GLN A 51 10.96 -26.71 4.41
CA GLN A 51 12.17 -27.27 5.03
C GLN A 51 12.28 -26.93 6.52
N ILE A 52 11.97 -25.70 6.90
CA ILE A 52 12.05 -25.28 8.31
C ILE A 52 10.92 -25.88 9.14
N LEU A 53 9.72 -26.03 8.57
CA LEU A 53 8.62 -26.72 9.22
C LEU A 53 8.92 -28.21 9.44
N GLN A 54 9.60 -28.85 8.50
CA GLN A 54 10.06 -30.23 8.63
C GLN A 54 11.19 -30.37 9.67
N LYS A 55 12.13 -29.41 9.70
CA LYS A 55 13.31 -29.44 10.58
C LYS A 55 13.00 -29.11 12.04
N HIS A 56 12.15 -28.12 12.30
CA HIS A 56 11.91 -27.59 13.65
C HIS A 56 10.49 -27.79 14.17
N GLY A 57 9.55 -28.18 13.32
CA GLY A 57 8.14 -28.36 13.67
C GLY A 57 7.37 -27.04 13.80
N LEU A 58 6.10 -27.08 13.42
CA LEU A 58 5.23 -25.89 13.33
C LEU A 58 5.14 -25.07 14.63
N ASN A 59 5.05 -25.73 15.79
CA ASN A 59 4.90 -25.02 17.07
C ASN A 59 6.14 -24.19 17.42
N THR A 60 7.33 -24.73 17.14
CA THR A 60 8.61 -24.07 17.38
C THR A 60 8.76 -22.87 16.45
N VAL A 61 8.49 -23.07 15.16
CA VAL A 61 8.54 -22.00 14.14
C VAL A 61 7.57 -20.86 14.48
N VAL A 62 6.34 -21.17 14.90
CA VAL A 62 5.36 -20.15 15.32
C VAL A 62 5.83 -19.41 16.58
N SER A 63 6.49 -20.10 17.53
CA SER A 63 7.02 -19.48 18.75
C SER A 63 8.16 -18.51 18.43
N VAL A 64 9.10 -18.92 17.57
CA VAL A 64 10.23 -18.09 17.12
C VAL A 64 9.75 -16.92 16.28
N ALA A 65 8.86 -17.15 15.31
CA ALA A 65 8.28 -16.09 14.50
C ALA A 65 7.54 -15.05 15.36
N HIS A 66 6.81 -15.50 16.39
CA HIS A 66 6.16 -14.60 17.34
C HIS A 66 7.17 -13.77 18.15
N ALA A 67 8.29 -14.35 18.57
CA ALA A 67 9.35 -13.62 19.26
C ALA A 67 9.99 -12.56 18.36
N LEU A 68 10.33 -12.92 17.11
CA LEU A 68 10.94 -12.04 16.11
C LEU A 68 9.99 -10.91 15.63
N LEU A 69 8.70 -11.21 15.53
CA LEU A 69 7.68 -10.18 15.30
C LEU A 69 7.57 -9.25 16.52
N GLY A 70 7.68 -9.79 17.74
CA GLY A 70 7.71 -9.01 18.97
C GLY A 70 8.89 -8.03 19.04
N SER A 71 10.07 -8.43 18.56
CA SER A 71 11.27 -7.58 18.48
C SER A 71 11.30 -6.65 17.24
N GLY A 72 10.27 -6.69 16.39
CA GLY A 72 10.16 -5.79 15.23
C GLY A 72 11.16 -6.07 14.11
N VAL A 73 11.75 -7.27 14.08
CA VAL A 73 12.79 -7.68 13.12
C VAL A 73 12.25 -7.73 11.69
N PHE A 74 10.96 -8.03 11.50
CA PHE A 74 10.31 -8.04 10.20
C PHE A 74 9.82 -6.66 9.72
N GLU A 75 9.87 -5.63 10.57
CA GLU A 75 9.37 -4.29 10.25
C GLU A 75 10.37 -3.43 9.47
N SER A 76 11.67 -3.73 9.60
CA SER A 76 12.73 -2.99 8.92
C SER A 76 13.98 -3.85 8.78
N GLU A 77 14.58 -3.83 7.59
CA GLU A 77 15.86 -4.48 7.34
C GLU A 77 16.98 -3.95 8.25
N ALA A 78 16.91 -2.68 8.67
CA ALA A 78 17.86 -2.11 9.64
C ALA A 78 17.74 -2.74 11.03
N LYS A 79 16.51 -3.05 11.47
CA LYS A 79 16.27 -3.79 12.73
C LYS A 79 16.72 -5.24 12.60
N ALA A 80 16.49 -5.87 11.44
CA ALA A 80 17.01 -7.21 11.17
C ALA A 80 18.55 -7.26 11.17
N ARG A 81 19.20 -6.25 10.58
CA ARG A 81 20.67 -6.07 10.63
C ARG A 81 21.20 -5.96 12.05
N SER A 82 20.49 -5.23 12.92
CA SER A 82 20.88 -5.13 14.33
C SER A 82 20.71 -6.44 15.11
N HIS A 83 19.75 -7.29 14.71
CA HIS A 83 19.43 -8.54 15.40
C HIS A 83 20.22 -9.75 14.83
N PHE A 84 20.62 -9.67 13.55
CA PHE A 84 21.41 -10.67 12.85
C PHE A 84 22.53 -9.99 12.03
N PRO A 85 23.60 -9.50 12.69
CA PRO A 85 24.71 -8.82 12.01
C PRO A 85 25.35 -9.68 10.92
N SER A 86 25.45 -10.99 11.16
CA SER A 86 26.07 -11.98 10.27
C SER A 86 25.33 -12.20 8.94
N ILE A 87 24.08 -11.75 8.78
CA ILE A 87 23.35 -11.82 7.50
C ILE A 87 23.83 -10.72 6.52
N PHE A 88 24.41 -9.65 7.04
CA PHE A 88 24.66 -8.41 6.30
C PHE A 88 26.12 -7.95 6.32
N GLU A 89 27.04 -8.71 6.93
CA GLU A 89 28.47 -8.51 6.78
C GLU A 89 28.92 -8.97 5.38
N PRO A 90 29.51 -8.08 4.55
CA PRO A 90 30.25 -8.52 3.37
C PRO A 90 31.51 -9.24 3.87
N ALA A 91 31.74 -10.46 3.37
CA ALA A 91 32.97 -11.18 3.63
C ALA A 91 34.18 -10.28 3.33
N VAL A 92 34.89 -9.86 4.38
CA VAL A 92 36.23 -9.30 4.26
C VAL A 92 37.15 -10.46 3.89
N GLN A 93 37.22 -10.76 2.59
CA GLN A 93 38.42 -11.36 2.03
C GLN A 93 39.36 -10.20 1.71
N GLU A 94 40.26 -9.94 2.65
CA GLU A 94 41.39 -9.05 2.48
C GLU A 94 42.39 -9.74 1.55
N THR A 95 42.36 -9.32 0.28
CA THR A 95 43.39 -9.57 -0.73
C THR A 95 44.71 -8.91 -0.33
N ALA A 96 45.81 -9.67 -0.34
CA ALA A 96 47.16 -9.13 -0.48
C ALA A 96 47.85 -9.76 -1.70
N VAL A 97 47.71 -9.04 -2.82
CA VAL A 97 48.62 -8.82 -3.97
C VAL A 97 49.90 -9.68 -4.06
N ALA A 98 50.11 -10.37 -5.20
CA ALA A 98 51.07 -9.96 -6.24
C ALA A 98 51.40 -11.07 -7.26
N THR A 99 51.47 -10.64 -8.52
CA THR A 99 52.28 -11.16 -9.66
C THR A 99 51.77 -12.38 -10.45
N GLN A 100 51.25 -12.09 -11.66
CA GLN A 100 51.38 -12.97 -12.83
C GLN A 100 52.86 -13.08 -13.25
N PRO A 101 53.29 -14.10 -14.03
CA PRO A 101 53.15 -14.02 -15.50
C PRO A 101 52.96 -15.36 -16.27
N THR A 102 52.44 -15.21 -17.51
CA THR A 102 52.70 -16.02 -18.74
C THR A 102 52.15 -17.46 -18.89
N ALA A 103 51.05 -17.57 -19.66
CA ALA A 103 50.81 -18.31 -20.93
C ALA A 103 51.32 -19.78 -21.14
N PRO A 104 50.94 -20.47 -22.24
CA PRO A 104 49.66 -21.15 -22.45
C PRO A 104 49.83 -22.63 -22.88
N VAL A 105 48.94 -23.55 -22.50
CA VAL A 105 48.87 -24.89 -23.13
C VAL A 105 47.41 -25.38 -23.22
N VAL A 106 46.88 -25.33 -24.45
CA VAL A 106 45.85 -26.23 -25.03
C VAL A 106 46.63 -27.51 -25.42
N PRO A 107 46.08 -28.75 -25.50
CA PRO A 107 44.74 -29.10 -25.96
C PRO A 107 44.19 -30.35 -25.19
N ASP A 108 43.16 -31.12 -25.51
CA ASP A 108 42.19 -31.29 -26.60
C ASP A 108 41.21 -32.40 -26.11
N HIS A 109 40.24 -32.74 -26.95
CA HIS A 109 39.58 -34.05 -27.08
C HIS A 109 38.22 -34.28 -26.39
N THR A 110 37.20 -33.87 -27.15
CA THR A 110 36.17 -34.73 -27.77
C THR A 110 35.18 -35.55 -26.94
N SER A 111 33.92 -35.44 -27.41
CA SER A 111 32.90 -36.51 -27.52
C SER A 111 32.18 -36.91 -26.23
N SER A 112 30.86 -37.11 -26.18
CA SER A 112 29.79 -37.15 -27.17
C SER A 112 28.45 -37.12 -26.40
N LEU A 113 27.40 -36.53 -26.99
CA LEU A 113 26.01 -36.94 -26.75
C LEU A 113 25.79 -38.33 -27.38
N PRO A 114 24.84 -39.16 -26.89
CA PRO A 114 23.54 -39.17 -27.57
C PRO A 114 22.30 -39.47 -26.68
N GLU A 115 21.22 -38.80 -27.08
CA GLU A 115 19.83 -39.24 -27.28
C GLU A 115 19.05 -40.18 -26.31
N ALA A 116 17.81 -39.74 -26.07
CA ALA A 116 16.65 -40.40 -25.45
C ALA A 116 16.18 -41.65 -26.27
N PRO A 117 15.17 -42.50 -25.87
CA PRO A 117 13.74 -42.09 -25.76
C PRO A 117 12.76 -42.91 -24.85
N CYS A 118 11.69 -42.22 -24.43
CA CYS A 118 10.25 -42.58 -24.23
C CYS A 118 9.70 -44.02 -23.94
N HIS A 119 8.86 -44.07 -22.88
CA HIS A 119 7.50 -44.71 -22.71
C HIS A 119 7.34 -46.25 -22.60
N PRO A 120 6.17 -46.83 -22.17
CA PRO A 120 5.10 -46.47 -21.18
C PRO A 120 4.54 -47.70 -20.35
N ALA A 121 3.38 -47.49 -19.66
CA ALA A 121 2.39 -48.46 -19.10
C ALA A 121 2.68 -49.09 -17.70
N ASP A 122 1.73 -49.37 -16.78
CA ASP A 122 0.28 -49.58 -16.86
C ASP A 122 -0.44 -49.49 -15.47
N ALA A 123 -1.78 -49.56 -15.49
CA ALA A 123 -2.79 -49.16 -14.50
C ALA A 123 -3.07 -50.07 -13.25
N ALA A 124 -3.75 -49.51 -12.22
CA ALA A 124 -4.90 -50.14 -11.51
C ALA A 124 -5.62 -49.18 -10.51
N LEU A 125 -6.92 -49.42 -10.32
CA LEU A 125 -8.00 -48.62 -9.73
C LEU A 125 -8.09 -48.65 -8.18
N SER A 126 -8.67 -47.61 -7.55
CA SER A 126 -9.77 -47.74 -6.55
C SER A 126 -10.36 -46.39 -6.10
N ASP A 127 -11.65 -46.47 -5.80
CA ASP A 127 -12.73 -45.53 -5.47
C ASP A 127 -12.57 -44.66 -4.20
N GLY A 128 -13.29 -43.53 -4.13
CA GLY A 128 -13.49 -42.76 -2.87
C GLY A 128 -13.70 -41.25 -2.98
N ARG A 129 -14.97 -40.82 -3.08
CA ARG A 129 -15.61 -39.58 -2.56
C ARG A 129 -14.73 -38.37 -2.13
N GLY A 130 -15.09 -37.19 -2.65
CA GLY A 130 -15.08 -35.97 -1.83
C GLY A 130 -14.75 -34.64 -2.54
N ASP A 131 -15.76 -33.77 -2.61
CA ASP A 131 -15.68 -32.31 -2.51
C ASP A 131 -15.14 -31.49 -3.70
N CYS A 132 -16.07 -30.80 -4.38
CA CYS A 132 -15.80 -29.81 -5.41
C CYS A 132 -15.68 -28.41 -4.77
N GLY A 133 -14.48 -28.09 -4.28
CA GLY A 133 -14.08 -26.74 -3.90
C GLY A 133 -13.67 -25.92 -5.14
N LEU A 134 -14.37 -24.81 -5.36
CA LEU A 134 -14.16 -23.86 -6.45
C LEU A 134 -12.72 -23.35 -6.50
N THR A 135 -12.09 -23.56 -7.65
CA THR A 135 -10.80 -22.99 -8.05
C THR A 135 -10.94 -21.49 -8.31
N THR A 136 -10.43 -20.67 -7.39
CA THR A 136 -10.27 -19.23 -7.62
C THR A 136 -9.15 -19.00 -8.64
N ARG A 137 -9.55 -18.64 -9.86
CA ARG A 137 -8.68 -18.14 -10.93
C ARG A 137 -8.02 -16.84 -10.49
N LYS A 138 -6.69 -16.88 -10.32
CA LYS A 138 -5.84 -15.73 -10.01
C LYS A 138 -5.76 -14.83 -11.25
N ILE A 139 -6.37 -13.64 -11.22
CA ILE A 139 -6.14 -12.59 -12.22
C ILE A 139 -4.84 -11.89 -11.82
N LEU A 140 -3.85 -11.97 -12.71
CA LEU A 140 -2.56 -11.31 -12.61
C LEU A 140 -2.75 -9.83 -13.01
N TYR A 141 -2.58 -8.90 -12.08
CA TYR A 141 -2.29 -7.50 -12.41
C TYR A 141 -0.80 -7.30 -12.19
N GLN A 142 -0.06 -7.15 -13.29
CA GLN A 142 1.30 -6.64 -13.31
C GLN A 142 1.25 -5.13 -13.02
N GLY A 143 1.83 -4.72 -11.90
CA GLY A 143 2.18 -3.32 -11.68
C GLY A 143 3.47 -3.01 -12.44
N THR A 144 3.40 -2.14 -13.43
CA THR A 144 4.57 -1.47 -14.01
C THR A 144 4.94 -0.31 -13.09
N GLU A 145 6.06 -0.42 -12.38
CA GLU A 145 6.72 0.70 -11.72
C GLU A 145 7.36 1.60 -12.78
N THR A 146 6.86 2.83 -12.92
CA THR A 146 7.59 3.90 -13.61
C THR A 146 8.29 4.74 -12.54
N MET A 147 9.62 4.58 -12.45
CA MET A 147 10.51 5.52 -11.79
C MET A 147 10.30 6.93 -12.37
N MET A 148 10.11 7.93 -11.52
CA MET A 148 10.32 9.32 -11.92
C MET A 148 11.26 10.00 -10.93
N LEU A 149 12.37 10.46 -11.51
CA LEU A 149 13.47 11.16 -10.89
C LEU A 149 13.05 12.56 -10.44
N ILE A 150 13.69 12.99 -9.36
CA ILE A 150 13.69 14.35 -8.82
C ILE A 150 14.29 15.30 -9.88
N ALA A 151 13.59 16.40 -10.15
CA ALA A 151 14.17 17.58 -10.76
C ALA A 151 13.70 18.81 -9.99
N GLU A 152 14.65 19.47 -9.32
CA GLU A 152 14.53 20.79 -8.73
C GLU A 152 14.38 21.85 -9.84
N GLN A 153 13.49 22.82 -9.65
CA GLN A 153 13.67 24.15 -10.23
C GLN A 153 12.89 25.21 -9.46
N GLU A 154 13.61 26.25 -9.01
CA GLU A 154 13.11 27.41 -8.29
C GLU A 154 12.45 28.47 -9.19
N HIS A 155 11.55 29.23 -8.53
CA HIS A 155 11.13 30.62 -8.78
C HIS A 155 10.33 30.99 -10.05
N LYS A 156 9.06 31.39 -9.84
CA LYS A 156 8.66 32.82 -9.87
C LYS A 156 7.22 33.03 -9.39
N ALA A 157 7.03 34.07 -8.58
CA ALA A 157 5.73 34.61 -8.19
C ALA A 157 5.04 35.31 -9.38
N SER A 158 3.73 35.16 -9.49
CA SER A 158 2.84 36.18 -10.05
C SER A 158 1.39 35.92 -9.62
N ASP A 159 0.79 36.93 -8.99
CA ASP A 159 -0.65 37.05 -8.78
C ASP A 159 -1.40 37.07 -10.12
N ALA A 160 -2.54 36.38 -10.18
CA ALA A 160 -3.75 36.85 -10.89
C ALA A 160 -4.95 35.94 -10.56
N SER A 161 -5.92 36.53 -9.89
CA SER A 161 -7.27 36.03 -9.68
C SER A 161 -7.98 35.78 -11.02
N THR A 162 -8.55 34.59 -11.23
CA THR A 162 -9.85 34.46 -11.91
C THR A 162 -10.56 33.18 -11.48
N GLN A 163 -11.83 33.36 -11.12
CA GLN A 163 -12.83 32.38 -10.74
C GLN A 163 -13.04 31.27 -11.78
N THR A 164 -13.25 30.04 -11.32
CA THR A 164 -14.28 29.10 -11.82
C THR A 164 -14.52 28.08 -10.69
N GLN A 165 -15.71 28.09 -10.07
CA GLN A 165 -16.74 27.07 -10.31
C GLN A 165 -16.19 25.64 -10.19
N ASP A 166 -16.37 24.99 -9.05
CA ASP A 166 -17.55 24.15 -8.82
C ASP A 166 -17.46 23.56 -7.42
N ASN A 167 -18.27 24.09 -6.49
CA ASN A 167 -18.60 23.38 -5.26
C ASN A 167 -19.69 22.35 -5.60
N HIS A 168 -19.38 21.43 -6.51
CA HIS A 168 -20.03 20.14 -6.48
C HIS A 168 -19.31 19.33 -5.42
N ILE A 169 -19.93 19.27 -4.25
CA ILE A 169 -19.80 18.15 -3.32
C ILE A 169 -19.99 16.90 -4.19
N LEU A 170 -18.89 16.32 -4.64
CA LEU A 170 -18.91 15.06 -5.35
C LEU A 170 -19.52 14.06 -4.39
N ASP A 171 -20.70 13.59 -4.78
CA ASP A 171 -21.36 12.46 -4.17
C ASP A 171 -20.33 11.39 -3.79
N PRO A 172 -20.47 10.76 -2.61
CA PRO A 172 -19.50 9.78 -2.13
C PRO A 172 -19.39 8.67 -3.18
N PRO A 173 -18.19 8.13 -3.49
CA PRO A 173 -18.11 7.01 -4.42
C PRO A 173 -18.92 5.86 -3.84
N SER A 174 -20.07 5.68 -4.47
CA SER A 174 -21.22 4.93 -4.07
C SER A 174 -21.09 3.51 -4.56
N PHE A 175 -19.96 2.83 -4.31
CA PHE A 175 -19.91 1.41 -4.63
C PHE A 175 -18.94 0.59 -3.77
N VAL A 176 -19.44 -0.52 -3.25
CA VAL A 176 -18.68 -1.47 -2.41
C VAL A 176 -18.02 -2.56 -3.26
N CYS A 177 -18.35 -2.64 -4.54
CA CYS A 177 -17.87 -3.67 -5.45
C CYS A 177 -17.31 -3.04 -6.72
N SER A 178 -16.72 -3.81 -7.63
CA SER A 178 -16.48 -3.36 -9.01
C SER A 178 -17.46 -4.09 -9.93
N LEU A 179 -17.57 -3.68 -11.20
CA LEU A 179 -18.55 -4.27 -12.11
C LEU A 179 -18.37 -5.78 -12.28
N GLY A 180 -17.13 -6.28 -12.28
CA GLY A 180 -16.83 -7.71 -12.46
C GLY A 180 -17.46 -8.60 -11.37
N PRO A 181 -17.10 -8.45 -10.09
CA PRO A 181 -17.70 -9.26 -9.03
C PRO A 181 -19.18 -8.94 -8.79
N GLN A 182 -19.67 -7.74 -9.12
CA GLN A 182 -21.10 -7.45 -9.12
C GLN A 182 -21.84 -8.32 -10.14
N HIS A 183 -21.39 -8.34 -11.39
CA HIS A 183 -22.02 -9.11 -12.45
C HIS A 183 -21.98 -10.62 -12.14
N GLU A 184 -20.85 -11.11 -11.61
CA GLU A 184 -20.75 -12.50 -11.18
C GLU A 184 -21.77 -12.82 -10.08
N LEU A 185 -21.86 -11.97 -9.04
CA LEU A 185 -22.86 -12.14 -7.98
C LEU A 185 -24.29 -12.15 -8.51
N MET A 186 -24.63 -11.20 -9.40
CA MET A 186 -25.97 -11.13 -9.99
C MET A 186 -26.29 -12.35 -10.86
N THR A 187 -25.31 -12.87 -11.60
CA THR A 187 -25.45 -14.10 -12.38
C THR A 187 -25.72 -15.31 -11.48
N GLN A 188 -25.02 -15.41 -10.35
CA GLN A 188 -25.25 -16.48 -9.37
C GLN A 188 -26.61 -16.35 -8.69
N ILE A 189 -27.04 -15.13 -8.34
CA ILE A 189 -28.38 -14.86 -7.78
C ILE A 189 -29.45 -15.28 -8.78
N GLN A 190 -29.36 -14.85 -10.05
CA GLN A 190 -30.32 -15.24 -11.09
C GLN A 190 -30.40 -16.76 -11.20
N LYS A 191 -29.26 -17.44 -11.32
CA LYS A 191 -29.19 -18.90 -11.42
C LYS A 191 -29.85 -19.58 -10.21
N ALA A 192 -29.52 -19.15 -9.00
CA ALA A 192 -30.11 -19.70 -7.79
C ALA A 192 -31.63 -19.51 -7.76
N MET A 193 -32.13 -18.36 -8.22
CA MET A 193 -33.57 -18.09 -8.30
C MET A 193 -34.27 -18.95 -9.36
N GLU A 194 -33.68 -19.15 -10.54
CA GLU A 194 -34.25 -20.02 -11.58
C GLU A 194 -34.38 -21.47 -11.09
N TYR A 195 -33.35 -21.98 -10.40
CA TYR A 195 -33.38 -23.29 -9.77
C TYR A 195 -34.44 -23.40 -8.67
N MET A 196 -34.55 -22.39 -7.82
CA MET A 196 -35.54 -22.32 -6.76
C MET A 196 -36.97 -22.32 -7.32
N CYS A 197 -37.24 -21.49 -8.35
CA CYS A 197 -38.53 -21.41 -9.02
C CYS A 197 -38.90 -22.75 -9.68
N PHE A 198 -37.95 -23.39 -10.37
CA PHE A 198 -38.15 -24.71 -10.97
C PHE A 198 -38.50 -25.77 -9.91
N ALA A 199 -37.71 -25.85 -8.83
CA ALA A 199 -37.92 -26.83 -7.76
C ALA A 199 -39.28 -26.66 -7.07
N PHE A 200 -39.74 -25.41 -6.90
CA PHE A 200 -41.07 -25.13 -6.37
C PHE A 200 -42.18 -25.65 -7.29
N VAL A 201 -42.11 -25.32 -8.58
CA VAL A 201 -43.15 -25.71 -9.56
C VAL A 201 -43.16 -27.21 -9.83
N GLU A 202 -41.98 -27.85 -9.82
CA GLU A 202 -41.87 -29.31 -9.94
C GLU A 202 -42.64 -30.02 -8.83
N ARG A 203 -42.59 -29.49 -7.60
CA ARG A 203 -43.34 -30.01 -6.45
C ARG A 203 -44.84 -29.71 -6.55
N GLN A 204 -45.22 -28.50 -6.93
CA GLN A 204 -46.63 -28.08 -6.90
C GLN A 204 -47.43 -28.54 -8.12
N LYS A 205 -46.87 -28.43 -9.33
CA LYS A 205 -47.58 -28.68 -10.60
C LYS A 205 -46.63 -29.24 -11.69
N PRO A 206 -46.13 -30.47 -11.57
CA PRO A 206 -45.19 -31.06 -12.55
C PRO A 206 -45.80 -31.26 -13.94
N LYS A 207 -47.13 -31.31 -14.07
CA LYS A 207 -47.81 -31.36 -15.37
C LYS A 207 -47.57 -30.08 -16.19
N MET A 208 -47.40 -28.93 -15.52
CA MET A 208 -47.14 -27.65 -16.16
C MET A 208 -45.79 -27.64 -16.87
N LEU A 209 -44.75 -28.15 -16.20
CA LEU A 209 -43.40 -28.27 -16.76
C LEU A 209 -43.38 -29.15 -18.01
N ARG A 210 -44.09 -30.29 -17.96
CA ARG A 210 -44.23 -31.20 -19.11
C ARG A 210 -44.95 -30.57 -20.30
N ALA A 211 -46.06 -29.87 -20.05
CA ALA A 211 -46.81 -29.19 -21.11
C ALA A 211 -45.99 -28.08 -21.79
N ARG A 212 -45.15 -27.37 -21.02
CA ARG A 212 -44.26 -26.32 -21.52
C ARG A 212 -42.91 -26.84 -22.05
N LYS A 213 -42.63 -28.14 -21.93
CA LYS A 213 -41.34 -28.78 -22.27
C LYS A 213 -40.14 -28.19 -21.50
N TRP A 214 -40.35 -27.76 -20.26
CA TRP A 214 -39.27 -27.29 -19.39
C TRP A 214 -38.65 -28.47 -18.64
N SER A 215 -37.59 -29.03 -19.22
CA SER A 215 -36.93 -30.24 -18.71
C SER A 215 -35.90 -29.98 -17.61
N CYS A 216 -35.39 -28.74 -17.49
CA CYS A 216 -34.40 -28.36 -16.48
C CYS A 216 -34.61 -26.90 -16.04
N PRO A 217 -34.02 -26.49 -14.90
CA PRO A 217 -34.10 -25.10 -14.41
C PRO A 217 -33.67 -24.04 -15.43
N GLN A 218 -32.63 -24.33 -16.20
CA GLN A 218 -32.04 -23.42 -17.19
C GLN A 218 -32.91 -23.25 -18.43
N ALA A 219 -33.92 -24.10 -18.63
CA ALA A 219 -34.84 -23.98 -19.75
C ALA A 219 -35.80 -22.79 -19.61
N VAL A 220 -35.83 -22.13 -18.44
CA VAL A 220 -36.78 -21.08 -18.10
C VAL A 220 -36.07 -19.86 -17.52
N LYS A 221 -36.21 -18.72 -18.20
CA LYS A 221 -35.66 -17.45 -17.73
C LYS A 221 -36.40 -16.96 -16.49
N LEU A 222 -35.68 -16.31 -15.58
CA LEU A 222 -36.29 -15.72 -14.37
C LEU A 222 -37.43 -14.73 -14.66
N SER A 223 -37.32 -13.91 -15.70
CA SER A 223 -38.41 -13.00 -16.12
C SER A 223 -39.68 -13.75 -16.57
N LEU A 224 -39.54 -14.97 -17.10
CA LEU A 224 -40.68 -15.80 -17.46
C LEU A 224 -41.34 -16.42 -16.21
N TRP A 225 -40.54 -16.77 -15.20
CA TRP A 225 -41.08 -17.21 -13.90
C TRP A 225 -41.93 -16.12 -13.24
N ALA A 226 -41.48 -14.87 -13.26
CA ALA A 226 -42.24 -13.74 -12.72
C ALA A 226 -43.63 -13.61 -13.40
N LYS A 227 -43.66 -13.75 -14.73
CA LYS A 227 -44.91 -13.71 -15.53
C LYS A 227 -45.84 -14.87 -15.23
N GLU A 228 -45.31 -16.10 -15.12
CA GLU A 228 -46.11 -17.28 -14.78
C GLU A 228 -46.68 -17.16 -13.36
N PHE A 229 -45.91 -16.68 -12.38
CA PHE A 229 -46.41 -16.45 -11.02
C PHE A 229 -47.47 -15.34 -10.94
N ALA A 230 -47.37 -14.30 -11.77
CA ALA A 230 -48.40 -13.27 -11.87
C ALA A 230 -49.69 -13.80 -12.51
N THR A 231 -49.56 -14.60 -13.57
CA THR A 231 -50.70 -15.08 -14.37
C THR A 231 -51.44 -16.24 -13.68
N ARG A 232 -50.73 -17.02 -12.87
CA ARG A 232 -51.23 -18.27 -12.28
C ARG A 232 -51.19 -18.25 -10.76
N PRO A 233 -52.08 -17.47 -10.11
CA PRO A 233 -52.15 -17.41 -8.65
C PRO A 233 -52.49 -18.77 -8.01
N GLU A 234 -53.06 -19.71 -8.76
CA GLU A 234 -53.35 -21.09 -8.35
C GLU A 234 -52.12 -21.96 -8.08
N LEU A 235 -50.91 -21.50 -8.44
CA LEU A 235 -49.66 -22.14 -8.05
C LEU A 235 -49.39 -22.02 -6.55
N PHE A 236 -50.03 -21.06 -5.88
CA PHE A 236 -49.84 -20.76 -4.46
C PHE A 236 -51.10 -21.13 -3.67
N ALA A 237 -50.96 -22.07 -2.72
CA ALA A 237 -52.04 -22.47 -1.83
C ALA A 237 -52.28 -21.48 -0.66
N GLY A 238 -51.41 -20.46 -0.51
CA GLY A 238 -51.43 -19.52 0.61
C GLY A 238 -50.94 -18.14 0.18
N ALA A 239 -49.92 -17.62 0.89
CA ALA A 239 -49.31 -16.33 0.57
C ALA A 239 -48.78 -16.30 -0.87
N ARG A 240 -49.02 -15.18 -1.56
CA ARG A 240 -48.67 -14.95 -2.96
C ARG A 240 -47.60 -13.87 -3.07
N PRO A 241 -46.75 -13.91 -4.11
CA PRO A 241 -45.79 -12.85 -4.34
C PRO A 241 -46.54 -11.59 -4.78
N SER A 242 -46.20 -10.43 -4.20
CA SER A 242 -46.77 -9.15 -4.61
C SER A 242 -46.29 -8.78 -6.03
N SER A 243 -47.02 -7.88 -6.71
CA SER A 243 -46.60 -7.36 -8.02
C SER A 243 -45.22 -6.70 -7.94
N GLU A 244 -44.93 -5.98 -6.85
CA GLU A 244 -43.64 -5.32 -6.59
C GLU A 244 -42.51 -6.35 -6.47
N LEU A 245 -42.75 -7.47 -5.76
CA LEU A 245 -41.77 -8.54 -5.63
C LEU A 245 -41.50 -9.21 -6.98
N LEU A 246 -42.53 -9.45 -7.79
CA LEU A 246 -42.37 -10.02 -9.13
C LEU A 246 -41.65 -9.06 -10.09
N GLN A 247 -41.89 -7.76 -9.98
CA GLN A 247 -41.12 -6.73 -10.69
C GLN A 247 -39.66 -6.73 -10.26
N SER A 248 -39.38 -6.84 -8.95
CA SER A 248 -38.00 -6.95 -8.45
C SER A 248 -37.29 -8.19 -8.99
N VAL A 249 -37.99 -9.32 -9.10
CA VAL A 249 -37.46 -10.55 -9.72
C VAL A 249 -37.12 -10.35 -11.20
N GLU A 250 -37.96 -9.61 -11.94
CA GLU A 250 -37.66 -9.22 -13.33
C GLU A 250 -36.46 -8.25 -13.38
N SER A 251 -36.36 -7.30 -12.44
CA SER A 251 -35.20 -6.41 -12.30
C SER A 251 -33.89 -7.15 -12.01
N ILE A 252 -33.91 -8.24 -11.22
CA ILE A 252 -32.74 -9.10 -11.00
C ILE A 252 -32.27 -9.72 -12.31
N TRP A 253 -33.20 -10.17 -13.14
CA TRP A 253 -32.90 -10.71 -14.46
C TRP A 253 -32.30 -9.65 -15.39
N HIS A 254 -32.93 -8.47 -15.50
CA HIS A 254 -32.41 -7.35 -16.29
C HIS A 254 -31.01 -6.94 -15.85
N THR A 255 -30.81 -6.73 -14.55
CA THR A 255 -29.50 -6.35 -14.00
C THR A 255 -28.41 -7.38 -14.32
N ALA A 256 -28.74 -8.67 -14.22
CA ALA A 256 -27.78 -9.74 -14.52
C ALA A 256 -27.43 -9.79 -16.02
N VAL A 257 -28.42 -9.60 -16.90
CA VAL A 257 -28.25 -9.69 -18.36
C VAL A 257 -27.66 -8.42 -18.96
N ASP A 258 -28.19 -7.27 -18.59
CA ASP A 258 -27.86 -5.94 -19.14
C ASP A 258 -26.56 -5.38 -18.51
N ARG A 259 -26.07 -6.01 -17.43
CA ARG A 259 -24.80 -5.68 -16.74
C ARG A 259 -24.76 -4.25 -16.23
N GLU A 260 -25.89 -3.74 -15.80
CA GLU A 260 -26.00 -2.38 -15.29
C GLU A 260 -25.31 -2.25 -13.93
N PRO A 261 -24.48 -1.21 -13.73
CA PRO A 261 -23.92 -0.91 -12.41
C PRO A 261 -25.03 -0.70 -11.39
N LEU A 262 -24.88 -1.34 -10.22
CA LEU A 262 -25.83 -1.17 -9.12
C LEU A 262 -25.29 -0.19 -8.10
N THR A 263 -26.19 0.49 -7.39
CA THR A 263 -25.85 1.09 -6.10
C THR A 263 -25.88 0.04 -5.00
N VAL A 264 -25.22 0.34 -3.88
CA VAL A 264 -25.25 -0.52 -2.69
C VAL A 264 -26.68 -0.77 -2.20
N GLN A 265 -27.52 0.26 -2.22
CA GLN A 265 -28.91 0.17 -1.80
C GLN A 265 -29.72 -0.72 -2.73
N GLN A 266 -29.56 -0.56 -4.05
CA GLN A 266 -30.22 -1.43 -5.03
C GLN A 266 -29.81 -2.90 -4.84
N LEU A 267 -28.51 -3.19 -4.71
CA LEU A 267 -28.04 -4.57 -4.48
C LEU A 267 -28.62 -5.16 -3.20
N GLN A 268 -28.68 -4.39 -2.10
CA GLN A 268 -29.30 -4.84 -0.85
C GLN A 268 -30.79 -5.12 -1.00
N GLN A 269 -31.51 -4.29 -1.76
CA GLN A 269 -32.93 -4.47 -2.03
C GLN A 269 -33.17 -5.75 -2.84
N LEU A 270 -32.45 -5.95 -3.94
CA LEU A 270 -32.58 -7.15 -4.78
C LEU A 270 -32.31 -8.44 -4.00
N VAL A 271 -31.27 -8.47 -3.14
CA VAL A 271 -31.00 -9.66 -2.29
C VAL A 271 -32.09 -9.86 -1.24
N THR A 272 -32.66 -8.78 -0.69
CA THR A 272 -33.77 -8.85 0.27
C THR A 272 -35.02 -9.42 -0.38
N ASP A 273 -35.32 -8.98 -1.60
CA ASP A 273 -36.46 -9.47 -2.39
C ASP A 273 -36.27 -10.94 -2.80
N ALA A 274 -35.06 -11.34 -3.22
CA ALA A 274 -34.73 -12.75 -3.46
C ALA A 274 -34.93 -13.60 -2.20
N THR A 275 -34.56 -13.07 -1.02
CA THR A 275 -34.79 -13.73 0.28
C THR A 275 -36.28 -13.86 0.57
N ALA A 276 -37.07 -12.81 0.34
CA ALA A 276 -38.52 -12.82 0.53
C ALA A 276 -39.20 -13.86 -0.39
N LEU A 277 -38.83 -13.89 -1.68
CA LEU A 277 -39.33 -14.91 -2.60
C LEU A 277 -38.94 -16.32 -2.14
N SER A 278 -37.71 -16.54 -1.71
CA SER A 278 -37.27 -17.86 -1.23
C SER A 278 -38.05 -18.35 0.00
N THR A 279 -38.41 -17.41 0.88
CA THR A 279 -39.24 -17.70 2.05
C THR A 279 -40.64 -18.10 1.62
N LEU A 280 -41.20 -17.38 0.64
CA LEU A 280 -42.53 -17.64 0.09
C LEU A 280 -42.63 -18.97 -0.64
N LEU A 281 -41.64 -19.32 -1.46
CA LEU A 281 -41.61 -20.58 -2.22
C LEU A 281 -41.33 -21.81 -1.32
N ALA A 282 -41.02 -21.60 -0.03
CA ALA A 282 -40.80 -22.66 0.94
C ALA A 282 -39.72 -23.69 0.53
N VAL A 283 -38.66 -23.23 -0.16
CA VAL A 283 -37.52 -24.10 -0.55
C VAL A 283 -36.34 -23.86 0.41
N PRO A 284 -36.11 -24.74 1.41
CA PRO A 284 -35.26 -24.43 2.57
C PRO A 284 -33.78 -24.20 2.22
N GLU A 285 -33.28 -24.89 1.20
CA GLU A 285 -31.89 -24.77 0.71
C GLU A 285 -31.60 -23.33 0.24
N TYR A 286 -32.50 -22.75 -0.55
CA TYR A 286 -32.36 -21.39 -1.08
C TYR A 286 -32.68 -20.33 -0.04
N GLN A 287 -33.58 -20.60 0.90
CA GLN A 287 -33.82 -19.71 2.05
C GLN A 287 -32.54 -19.48 2.84
N LYS A 288 -31.84 -20.57 3.20
CA LYS A 288 -30.57 -20.48 3.92
C LYS A 288 -29.51 -19.75 3.09
N LEU A 289 -29.44 -20.02 1.78
CA LEU A 289 -28.51 -19.37 0.87
C LEU A 289 -28.73 -17.84 0.84
N PHE A 290 -29.95 -17.39 0.55
CA PHE A 290 -30.25 -15.96 0.44
C PHE A 290 -30.21 -15.24 1.79
N ALA A 291 -30.61 -15.89 2.89
CA ALA A 291 -30.46 -15.33 4.24
C ALA A 291 -28.99 -15.12 4.62
N THR A 292 -28.13 -16.08 4.27
CA THR A 292 -26.67 -15.97 4.47
C THR A 292 -26.11 -14.83 3.63
N LEU A 293 -26.47 -14.76 2.35
CA LEU A 293 -26.04 -13.72 1.43
C LEU A 293 -26.48 -12.32 1.90
N SER A 294 -27.74 -12.17 2.32
CA SER A 294 -28.27 -10.90 2.87
C SER A 294 -27.49 -10.44 4.10
N THR A 295 -27.15 -11.38 5.00
CA THR A 295 -26.37 -11.08 6.20
C THR A 295 -24.94 -10.66 5.87
N GLN A 296 -24.28 -11.41 4.98
CA GLN A 296 -22.92 -11.09 4.52
C GLN A 296 -22.85 -9.73 3.83
N LEU A 297 -23.79 -9.45 2.92
CA LEU A 297 -23.86 -8.16 2.23
C LEU A 297 -24.09 -7.01 3.21
N ARG A 298 -25.01 -7.16 4.18
CA ARG A 298 -25.26 -6.15 5.21
C ARG A 298 -24.01 -5.87 6.06
N PHE A 299 -23.27 -6.91 6.42
CA PHE A 299 -22.00 -6.78 7.15
C PHE A 299 -20.96 -6.01 6.32
N ILE A 300 -20.76 -6.39 5.05
CA ILE A 300 -19.82 -5.75 4.14
C ILE A 300 -20.14 -4.26 3.97
N VAL A 301 -21.42 -3.92 3.78
CA VAL A 301 -21.88 -2.54 3.66
C VAL A 301 -21.67 -1.75 4.94
N HIS A 302 -21.98 -2.34 6.11
CA HIS A 302 -21.74 -1.70 7.40
C HIS A 302 -20.25 -1.44 7.64
N ASP A 303 -19.40 -2.43 7.38
CA ASP A 303 -17.94 -2.30 7.51
C ASP A 303 -17.39 -1.22 6.57
N ALA A 304 -17.85 -1.17 5.32
CA ALA A 304 -17.48 -0.12 4.37
C ALA A 304 -17.84 1.28 4.89
N LYS A 305 -19.05 1.47 5.42
CA LYS A 305 -19.49 2.74 6.03
C LYS A 305 -18.65 3.11 7.26
N CYS A 306 -18.30 2.15 8.12
CA CYS A 306 -17.42 2.37 9.26
C CYS A 306 -16.02 2.81 8.83
N ARG A 307 -15.45 2.16 7.81
CA ARG A 307 -14.15 2.56 7.24
C ARG A 307 -14.20 3.97 6.65
N GLN A 308 -15.26 4.34 5.95
CA GLN A 308 -15.45 5.69 5.41
C GLN A 308 -15.47 6.75 6.51
N ARG A 309 -16.26 6.54 7.57
CA ARG A 309 -16.29 7.46 8.72
C ARG A 309 -14.91 7.64 9.37
N ARG A 310 -14.15 6.55 9.51
CA ARG A 310 -12.79 6.62 10.06
C ARG A 310 -11.84 7.40 9.14
N ARG A 311 -11.94 7.23 7.82
CA ARG A 311 -11.13 8.01 6.86
C ARG A 311 -11.45 9.50 6.95
N ALA A 312 -12.72 9.87 6.91
CA ALA A 312 -13.13 11.27 7.03
C ALA A 312 -12.63 11.93 8.33
N LYS A 313 -12.59 11.17 9.44
CA LYS A 313 -12.00 11.65 10.69
C LYS A 313 -10.49 11.89 10.57
N LEU A 314 -9.75 10.95 9.97
CA LEU A 314 -8.30 11.09 9.77
C LEU A 314 -7.97 12.25 8.83
N GLU A 315 -8.74 12.42 7.75
CA GLU A 315 -8.60 13.55 6.82
C GLU A 315 -8.84 14.89 7.52
N SER A 316 -9.83 14.95 8.41
CA SER A 316 -10.05 16.13 9.27
C SER A 316 -8.89 16.38 10.23
N GLU A 317 -8.36 15.33 10.88
CA GLU A 317 -7.21 15.44 11.78
C GLU A 317 -5.93 15.88 11.01
N GLU A 318 -5.74 15.40 9.77
CA GLU A 318 -4.65 15.82 8.89
C GLU A 318 -4.77 17.29 8.49
N ALA A 319 -5.98 17.75 8.15
CA ALA A 319 -6.24 19.16 7.85
C ALA A 319 -5.94 20.08 9.06
N ASP A 320 -6.29 19.65 10.27
CA ASP A 320 -5.98 20.38 11.49
C ASP A 320 -4.46 20.46 11.74
N ILE A 321 -3.73 19.37 11.48
CA ILE A 321 -2.26 19.36 11.57
C ILE A 321 -1.65 20.30 10.54
N ALA A 322 -2.13 20.28 9.29
CA ALA A 322 -1.65 21.16 8.24
C ALA A 322 -1.85 22.64 8.60
N LYS A 323 -3.00 22.99 9.20
CA LYS A 323 -3.26 24.33 9.71
C LYS A 323 -2.25 24.74 10.78
N ARG A 324 -2.01 23.89 11.78
CA ARG A 324 -1.05 24.18 12.86
C ARG A 324 0.38 24.31 12.34
N ARG A 325 0.76 23.54 11.32
CA ARG A 325 2.07 23.68 10.66
C ARG A 325 2.22 25.06 10.04
N LEU A 326 1.19 25.55 9.33
CA LEU A 326 1.22 26.90 8.76
C LEU A 326 1.32 28.01 9.82
N GLU A 327 0.63 27.84 10.96
CA GLU A 327 0.71 28.77 12.09
C GLU A 327 2.14 28.78 12.67
N LEU A 328 2.73 27.61 12.90
CA LEU A 328 4.12 27.50 13.37
C LEU A 328 5.13 28.06 12.36
N ASP A 329 4.96 27.81 11.07
CA ASP A 329 5.81 28.38 10.02
C ASP A 329 5.72 29.92 9.98
N HIS A 330 4.58 30.48 10.37
CA HIS A 330 4.41 31.92 10.51
C HIS A 330 5.17 32.45 11.73
N GLU A 331 5.03 31.80 12.89
CA GLU A 331 5.74 32.16 14.12
C GLU A 331 7.27 32.02 14.00
N GLU A 332 7.74 30.97 13.33
CA GLU A 332 9.16 30.76 13.04
C GLU A 332 9.71 31.90 12.17
N ARG A 333 9.00 32.27 11.10
CA ARG A 333 9.39 33.41 10.25
C ARG A 333 9.45 34.72 11.02
N GLN A 334 8.48 34.99 11.90
CA GLN A 334 8.51 36.20 12.74
C GLN A 334 9.71 36.20 13.69
N THR A 335 10.05 35.05 14.28
CA THR A 335 11.18 34.91 15.20
C THR A 335 12.51 35.14 14.49
N ILE A 336 12.68 34.56 13.29
CA ILE A 336 13.87 34.75 12.46
C ILE A 336 14.04 36.23 12.08
N LEU A 337 12.95 36.92 11.72
CA LEU A 337 13.02 38.36 11.39
C LEU A 337 13.49 39.20 12.58
N ARG A 338 12.90 38.99 13.76
CA ARG A 338 13.32 39.70 14.98
C ARG A 338 14.78 39.44 15.34
N LEU A 339 15.25 38.20 15.17
CA LEU A 339 16.65 37.86 15.41
C LEU A 339 17.58 38.64 14.46
N LYS A 340 17.26 38.67 13.16
CA LYS A 340 18.02 39.45 12.18
C LYS A 340 18.06 40.94 12.50
N GLU A 341 16.94 41.52 12.94
CA GLU A 341 16.88 42.92 13.36
C GLU A 341 17.79 43.21 14.57
N LEU A 342 17.81 42.30 15.55
CA LEU A 342 18.72 42.40 16.70
C LEU A 342 20.19 42.29 16.28
N ASP A 343 20.52 41.34 15.42
CA ASP A 343 21.89 41.15 14.93
C ASP A 343 22.40 42.39 14.16
N VAL A 344 21.56 42.98 13.31
CA VAL A 344 21.88 44.25 12.62
C VAL A 344 22.07 45.39 13.64
N GLY A 345 21.21 45.48 14.65
CA GLY A 345 21.34 46.46 15.73
C GLY A 345 22.65 46.31 16.53
N GLN A 346 23.03 45.07 16.83
CA GLN A 346 24.30 44.79 17.53
C GLN A 346 25.52 45.08 16.65
N SER A 347 25.48 44.70 15.37
CA SER A 347 26.56 44.98 14.41
C SER A 347 26.76 46.48 14.25
N THR A 348 25.68 47.24 14.01
CA THR A 348 25.77 48.71 13.86
C THR A 348 26.26 49.41 15.12
N ALA A 349 25.88 48.92 16.31
CA ALA A 349 26.41 49.42 17.57
C ALA A 349 27.91 49.11 17.74
N ALA A 350 28.34 47.91 17.36
CA ALA A 350 29.75 47.52 17.35
C ALA A 350 30.57 48.38 16.36
N ASP A 351 30.08 48.56 15.14
CA ASP A 351 30.72 49.39 14.10
C ASP A 351 30.86 50.85 14.57
N SER A 352 29.83 51.40 15.20
CA SER A 352 29.87 52.75 15.79
C SER A 352 30.91 52.85 16.91
N MET A 353 31.06 51.81 17.75
CA MET A 353 32.06 51.77 18.81
C MET A 353 33.48 51.71 18.24
N VAL A 354 33.71 50.86 17.25
CA VAL A 354 35.01 50.76 16.55
C VAL A 354 35.36 52.07 15.87
N SER A 355 34.41 52.71 15.16
CA SER A 355 34.62 54.02 14.54
C SER A 355 35.07 55.07 15.56
N LYS A 356 34.42 55.16 16.73
CA LYS A 356 34.83 56.10 17.80
C LYS A 356 36.23 55.81 18.34
N MET A 357 36.64 54.55 18.39
CA MET A 357 38.01 54.17 18.78
C MET A 357 39.02 54.60 17.71
N VAL A 358 38.71 54.41 16.43
CA VAL A 358 39.53 54.87 15.30
C VAL A 358 39.66 56.39 15.31
N ASP A 359 38.56 57.13 15.48
CA ASP A 359 38.60 58.60 15.54
C ASP A 359 39.50 59.10 16.67
N ARG A 360 39.43 58.45 17.85
CA ARG A 360 40.28 58.77 19.00
C ARG A 360 41.75 58.53 18.70
N LEU A 361 42.08 57.36 18.16
CA LEU A 361 43.46 57.03 17.77
C LEU A 361 43.98 57.99 16.71
N THR A 362 43.15 58.35 15.73
CA THR A 362 43.52 59.30 14.67
C THR A 362 43.83 60.69 15.25
N CYS A 363 43.03 61.15 16.21
CA CYS A 363 43.30 62.41 16.93
C CYS A 363 44.60 62.35 17.74
N GLU A 364 44.85 61.25 18.45
CA GLU A 364 46.09 61.06 19.22
C GLU A 364 47.32 61.02 18.30
N PHE A 365 47.25 60.31 17.18
CA PHE A 365 48.32 60.29 16.17
C PHE A 365 48.58 61.67 15.57
N ALA A 366 47.53 62.42 15.23
CA ALA A 366 47.69 63.80 14.74
C ALA A 366 48.36 64.70 15.79
N GLY A 367 48.00 64.55 17.07
CA GLY A 367 48.66 65.25 18.18
C GLY A 367 50.14 64.90 18.32
N ILE A 368 50.49 63.61 18.24
CA ILE A 368 51.89 63.14 18.29
C ILE A 368 52.69 63.65 17.08
N ALA A 369 52.10 63.62 15.88
CA ALA A 369 52.73 64.10 14.66
C ALA A 369 52.98 65.62 14.71
N ALA A 370 52.01 66.40 15.19
CA ALA A 370 52.15 67.84 15.38
C ALA A 370 53.27 68.17 16.39
N ALA A 371 53.30 67.49 17.54
CA ALA A 371 54.36 67.65 18.54
C ALA A 371 55.76 67.33 17.97
N ARG A 372 55.88 66.28 17.15
CA ARG A 372 57.13 65.95 16.46
C ARG A 372 57.55 67.02 15.45
N LEU A 373 56.60 67.58 14.69
CA LEU A 373 56.89 68.66 13.74
C LEU A 373 57.36 69.94 14.44
N GLU A 374 56.81 70.27 15.61
CA GLU A 374 57.26 71.39 16.44
C GLU A 374 58.68 71.16 16.98
N THR A 375 59.04 69.93 17.38
CA THR A 375 60.42 69.61 17.79
C THR A 375 61.43 69.65 16.64
N ALA A 376 61.01 69.31 15.40
CA ALA A 376 61.85 69.43 14.21
C ALA A 376 62.06 70.89 13.77
N ARG A 377 61.06 71.76 13.93
CA ARG A 377 61.16 73.21 13.65
C ARG A 377 62.12 73.94 14.61
N SER A 378 62.39 73.37 15.78
CA SER A 378 63.33 73.91 16.77
C SER A 378 64.77 73.41 16.60
N SER A 379 65.07 72.51 15.65
CA SER A 379 66.38 71.82 15.56
C SER A 379 67.06 71.83 14.18
N GLY A 380 66.61 72.62 13.20
CA GLY A 380 67.20 72.63 11.85
C GLY A 380 67.47 74.01 11.25
N ALA A 381 68.66 74.56 11.53
CA ALA A 381 69.35 75.54 10.68
C ALA A 381 70.84 75.17 10.65
N GLU A 382 71.28 74.51 9.56
CA GLU A 382 72.61 74.61 8.92
C GLU A 382 72.69 73.63 7.72
N ASP A 383 72.41 74.18 6.55
CA ASP A 383 73.23 74.27 5.31
C ASP A 383 74.11 73.11 4.75
N ILE A 384 74.10 73.09 3.40
CA ILE A 384 75.03 72.59 2.35
C ILE A 384 74.91 71.17 1.76
N GLY A 385 74.61 71.16 0.44
CA GLY A 385 75.29 70.35 -0.61
C GLY A 385 74.40 69.31 -1.32
N GLU A 386 73.90 69.57 -2.54
CA GLU A 386 74.45 69.11 -3.85
C GLU A 386 74.72 67.60 -3.92
N ASP A 387 74.33 66.80 -4.91
CA ASP A 387 73.65 67.00 -6.19
C ASP A 387 73.42 65.59 -6.82
N THR A 388 72.72 65.54 -7.96
CA THR A 388 72.70 64.47 -8.99
C THR A 388 71.69 63.31 -8.93
N ASP A 389 70.70 63.45 -9.81
CA ASP A 389 70.34 62.58 -10.95
C ASP A 389 69.70 61.18 -10.80
N SER A 390 68.71 61.02 -11.70
CA SER A 390 68.43 59.85 -12.55
C SER A 390 67.21 58.99 -12.20
N ASP A 391 66.14 59.28 -12.94
CA ASP A 391 65.35 58.38 -13.79
C ASP A 391 64.52 57.21 -13.24
N ALA A 392 63.44 57.00 -14.01
CA ALA A 392 62.67 55.79 -14.27
C ALA A 392 61.64 55.42 -13.20
N ASP A 393 60.35 55.68 -13.45
CA ASP A 393 59.43 54.89 -14.28
C ASP A 393 58.81 53.69 -13.54
N LEU A 394 57.57 53.40 -13.93
CA LEU A 394 56.80 52.16 -13.79
C LEU A 394 55.81 52.07 -12.61
N ASP A 395 54.57 52.43 -12.93
CA ASP A 395 53.41 51.54 -13.11
C ASP A 395 53.16 50.30 -12.23
N PHE A 396 51.86 49.98 -12.16
CA PHE A 396 51.15 48.77 -11.69
C PHE A 396 50.85 48.72 -10.18
N CYS A 397 49.64 48.38 -9.72
CA CYS A 397 48.49 47.69 -10.34
C CYS A 397 47.24 48.03 -9.51
#